data_AF-A0A5N6XY67-F1
#
_entry.id   AF-A0A5N6XY67-F1
#
_cell.length_a   1.000
_cell.length_b   1.000
_cell.length_c   1.000
_cell.angle_alpha   90.00
_cell.angle_beta   90.00
_cell.angle_gamma   90.00
#
_symmetry.space_group_name_H-M   'P 1'
#
loop_
_entity.id
_entity.type
_entity.pdbx_description
1 polymer ?
#
loop_
_entity_poly.entity_id
_entity_poly.type
_entity_poly.pdbx_seq_one_letter_code
_entity_poly.pdbx_strand_id
1 'polypeptide(L)'
;MAQSPQIDSIIALKEFQDEFRDEFRLYTTFLQQFISFLMGDFDIGVNVSSLPDCEENESLDEEHLRYSIMHRLLEEFWDIYSEDEVDPNIENIDEIVDYSFLVKVFYWYLNRKPREPSNLRRAKDVEIFAQRVQRRRQMFNENLYFASRGSTRSNTPTN
;
A
#
# COMPACT_ATOMS: atom_id res chain seq x y z
N MET A 1 23.84 20.49 6.57
CA MET A 1 22.96 21.16 7.55
C MET A 1 21.70 20.32 7.62
N ALA A 2 21.36 19.77 8.78
CA ALA A 2 20.11 19.01 8.94
C ALA A 2 18.94 20.01 8.91
N GLN A 3 17.95 19.78 8.06
CA GLN A 3 16.71 20.55 8.07
C GLN A 3 15.90 20.19 9.33
N SER A 4 15.13 21.16 9.86
CA SER A 4 14.24 20.90 11.00
C SER A 4 13.15 19.92 10.58
N PRO A 5 12.76 18.93 11.41
CA PRO A 5 11.67 17.99 11.11
C PRO A 5 10.37 18.67 10.66
N GLN A 6 10.09 19.85 11.21
CA GLN A 6 8.92 20.67 10.85
C GLN A 6 9.01 21.30 9.44
N ILE A 7 10.21 21.63 8.97
CA ILE A 7 10.40 22.13 7.61
C ILE A 7 10.26 20.98 6.61
N ASP A 8 10.79 19.81 6.97
CA ASP A 8 10.73 18.62 6.13
C ASP A 8 9.30 18.09 5.98
N SER A 9 8.47 18.18 7.03
CA SER A 9 7.05 17.81 6.96
C SER A 9 6.22 18.77 6.10
N ILE A 10 6.45 20.08 6.19
CA ILE A 10 5.77 21.08 5.33
C ILE A 10 6.10 20.84 3.86
N ILE A 11 7.37 20.58 3.55
CA ILE A 11 7.80 20.28 2.18
C ILE A 11 7.16 18.97 1.71
N ALA A 12 7.16 17.93 2.55
CA ALA A 12 6.54 16.64 2.24
C ALA A 12 5.04 16.78 1.92
N LEU A 13 4.31 17.53 2.76
CA LEU A 13 2.89 17.79 2.54
C LEU A 13 2.61 18.47 1.20
N LYS A 14 3.43 19.45 0.85
CA LYS A 14 3.29 20.17 -0.42
C LYS A 14 3.60 19.27 -1.62
N GLU A 15 4.66 18.48 -1.54
CA GLU A 15 5.03 17.50 -2.58
C GLU A 15 3.90 16.48 -2.78
N PHE A 16 3.35 15.93 -1.69
CA PHE A 16 2.21 15.02 -1.77
C PHE A 16 0.97 15.69 -2.40
N GLN A 17 0.66 16.91 -1.99
CA GLN A 17 -0.48 17.66 -2.54
C GLN A 17 -0.33 17.94 -4.04
N ASP A 18 0.89 18.24 -4.50
CA ASP A 18 1.18 18.52 -5.90
C ASP A 18 1.08 17.24 -6.75
N GLU A 19 1.46 16.08 -6.21
CA GLU A 19 1.39 14.77 -6.89
C GLU A 19 -0.01 14.13 -6.86
N PHE A 20 -0.72 14.24 -5.73
CA PHE A 20 -1.98 13.53 -5.45
C PHE A 20 -3.07 14.48 -4.97
N ARG A 21 -3.37 15.48 -5.81
CA ARG A 21 -4.27 16.59 -5.46
C ARG A 21 -5.67 16.15 -5.01
N ASP A 22 -6.27 15.19 -5.72
CA ASP A 22 -7.66 14.79 -5.46
C ASP A 22 -7.76 14.03 -4.13
N GLU A 23 -6.83 13.11 -3.88
CA GLU A 23 -6.75 12.38 -2.62
C GLU A 23 -6.39 13.31 -1.45
N PHE A 24 -5.49 14.27 -1.69
CA PHE A 24 -5.15 15.27 -0.68
C PHE A 24 -6.37 16.10 -0.27
N ARG A 25 -7.22 16.47 -1.23
CA ARG A 25 -8.46 17.20 -0.95
C ARG A 25 -9.46 16.37 -0.15
N LEU A 26 -9.54 15.07 -0.40
CA LEU A 26 -10.47 14.17 0.30
C LEU A 26 -10.03 13.95 1.76
N TYR A 27 -8.73 13.83 2.02
CA TYR A 27 -8.18 13.44 3.32
C TYR A 27 -7.29 14.52 3.96
N THR A 28 -7.56 15.80 3.70
CA THR A 28 -6.63 16.90 4.03
C THR A 28 -6.22 16.91 5.51
N THR A 29 -7.18 16.89 6.44
CA THR A 29 -6.91 16.95 7.89
C THR A 29 -6.07 15.76 8.35
N PHE A 30 -6.47 14.56 7.94
CA PHE A 30 -5.74 13.33 8.23
C PHE A 30 -4.30 13.39 7.69
N LEU A 31 -4.12 13.77 6.42
CA LEU A 31 -2.80 13.83 5.79
C LEU A 31 -1.87 14.86 6.44
N GLN A 32 -2.40 16.00 6.89
CA GLN A 32 -1.62 17.01 7.62
C GLN A 32 -0.98 16.44 8.89
N GLN A 33 -1.74 15.67 9.68
CA GLN A 33 -1.25 15.01 10.87
C GLN A 33 -0.36 13.82 10.51
N PHE A 34 -0.84 12.95 9.62
CA PHE A 34 -0.20 11.68 9.28
C PHE A 34 1.16 11.85 8.58
N ILE A 35 1.26 12.74 7.59
CA ILE A 35 2.55 13.00 6.92
C ILE A 35 3.53 13.69 7.88
N SER A 36 3.04 14.56 8.78
CA SER A 36 3.89 15.18 9.79
C SER A 36 4.48 14.13 10.74
N PHE A 37 3.64 13.20 11.21
CA PHE A 37 4.05 12.07 12.05
C PHE A 37 5.07 11.17 11.34
N LEU A 38 4.81 10.79 10.09
CA LEU A 38 5.74 9.99 9.27
C LEU A 38 7.11 10.65 9.09
N MET A 39 7.15 11.98 8.99
CA MET A 39 8.38 12.74 8.75
C MET A 39 9.15 13.05 10.03
N GLY A 40 8.49 13.09 11.18
CA GLY A 40 9.08 13.49 12.46
C GLY A 40 9.40 12.33 13.38
N ASP A 41 8.38 11.52 13.68
CA ASP A 41 8.37 10.67 14.88
C ASP A 41 8.40 9.18 14.55
N PHE A 42 7.90 8.77 13.38
CA PHE A 42 7.84 7.36 13.04
C PHE A 42 9.20 6.80 12.60
N ASP A 43 9.74 5.86 13.38
CA ASP A 43 10.86 5.02 12.96
C ASP A 43 10.34 3.73 12.33
N ILE A 44 10.59 3.53 11.03
CA ILE A 44 10.23 2.32 10.29
C ILE A 44 10.84 1.04 10.90
N GLY A 45 11.98 1.13 11.60
CA GLY A 45 12.59 0.00 12.30
C GLY A 45 13.13 -1.12 11.40
N VAL A 46 13.11 -0.91 10.08
CA VAL A 46 13.67 -1.81 9.07
C VAL A 46 14.45 -1.04 8.01
N ASN A 47 15.30 -1.76 7.28
CA ASN A 47 15.97 -1.16 6.13
C ASN A 47 14.96 -0.84 5.02
N VAL A 48 14.75 0.44 4.70
CA VAL A 48 13.82 0.85 3.63
C VAL A 48 14.15 0.27 2.26
N SER A 49 15.40 -0.15 2.02
CA SER A 49 15.80 -0.86 0.79
C SER A 49 15.39 -2.35 0.77
N SER A 50 14.88 -2.91 1.87
CA SER A 50 14.33 -4.27 1.88
C SER A 50 12.89 -4.34 1.34
N LEU A 51 12.25 -3.18 1.12
CA LEU A 51 10.91 -3.09 0.56
C LEU A 51 10.99 -2.72 -0.94
N PRO A 52 10.00 -3.16 -1.76
CA PRO A 52 9.93 -2.78 -3.17
C PRO A 52 9.58 -1.30 -3.32
N ASP A 53 9.56 -0.80 -4.54
CA ASP A 53 9.12 0.55 -4.91
C ASP A 53 7.61 0.75 -4.77
N CYS A 54 6.81 -0.29 -5.00
CA CYS A 54 5.35 -0.25 -4.89
C CYS A 54 4.75 -1.61 -4.52
N GLU A 55 3.47 -1.60 -4.17
CA GLU A 55 2.74 -2.79 -3.70
C GLU A 55 2.63 -3.89 -4.76
N GLU A 56 2.53 -3.53 -6.05
CA GLU A 56 2.38 -4.51 -7.13
C GLU A 56 3.65 -5.37 -7.32
N ASN A 57 4.78 -4.85 -6.84
CA ASN A 57 6.09 -5.49 -6.86
C ASN A 57 6.41 -6.24 -5.57
N GLU A 58 5.47 -6.38 -4.63
CA GLU A 58 5.65 -7.18 -3.42
C GLU A 58 5.67 -8.68 -3.73
N SER A 59 6.59 -9.39 -3.11
CA SER A 59 6.41 -10.80 -2.76
C SER A 59 5.52 -10.92 -1.52
N LEU A 60 5.06 -12.13 -1.21
CA LEU A 60 4.21 -12.36 -0.02
C LEU A 60 4.89 -11.98 1.29
N ASP A 61 6.19 -12.22 1.41
CA ASP A 61 6.93 -11.89 2.63
C ASP A 61 7.06 -10.37 2.80
N GLU A 62 7.22 -9.63 1.69
CA GLU A 62 7.25 -8.17 1.69
C GLU A 62 5.87 -7.57 1.98
N GLU A 63 4.79 -8.17 1.48
CA GLU A 63 3.41 -7.79 1.80
C GLU A 63 3.13 -7.94 3.30
N HIS A 64 3.51 -9.08 3.89
CA HIS A 64 3.36 -9.31 5.33
C HIS A 64 4.22 -8.35 6.16
N LEU A 65 5.45 -8.08 5.72
CA LEU A 65 6.34 -7.12 6.37
C LEU A 65 5.74 -5.72 6.34
N ARG A 66 5.29 -5.25 5.17
CA ARG A 66 4.60 -3.97 5.04
C ARG A 66 3.38 -3.91 5.95
N TYR A 67 2.54 -4.95 5.95
CA TYR A 67 1.36 -5.00 6.81
C TYR A 67 1.72 -4.83 8.29
N SER A 68 2.76 -5.51 8.76
CA SER A 68 3.25 -5.36 10.14
C SER A 68 3.77 -3.95 10.44
N ILE A 69 4.46 -3.30 9.48
CA ILE A 69 4.94 -1.92 9.64
C ILE A 69 3.76 -0.96 9.69
N MET A 70 2.79 -1.13 8.78
CA MET A 70 1.58 -0.30 8.71
C MET A 70 0.74 -0.42 9.98
N HIS A 71 0.55 -1.64 10.50
CA HIS A 71 -0.18 -1.83 11.76
C HIS A 71 0.45 -1.01 12.90
N ARG A 72 1.77 -1.14 13.09
CA ARG A 72 2.50 -0.39 14.11
C ARG A 72 2.45 1.12 13.87
N LEU A 73 2.63 1.55 12.62
CA LEU A 73 2.53 2.97 12.25
C LEU A 73 1.19 3.57 12.69
N LEU A 74 0.11 2.82 12.49
CA LEU A 74 -1.24 3.29 12.78
C LEU A 74 -1.52 3.26 14.29
N GLU A 75 -1.03 2.26 15.02
CA GLU A 75 -1.07 2.22 16.49
C GLU A 75 -0.32 3.41 17.10
N GLU A 76 0.93 3.64 16.69
CA GLU A 76 1.74 4.76 17.20
C GLU A 76 1.14 6.13 16.82
N PHE A 77 0.58 6.26 15.62
CA PHE A 77 -0.14 7.47 15.22
C PHE A 77 -1.38 7.68 16.10
N TRP A 78 -2.16 6.64 16.35
CA TRP A 78 -3.37 6.75 17.15
C TRP A 78 -3.06 7.12 18.60
N ASP A 79 -2.02 6.55 19.20
CA ASP A 79 -1.60 6.85 20.57
C ASP A 79 -1.26 8.34 20.76
N ILE A 80 -0.78 9.03 19.72
CA ILE A 80 -0.39 10.45 19.79
C ILE A 80 -1.57 11.38 19.53
N TYR A 81 -2.48 11.01 18.62
CA TYR A 81 -3.51 11.92 18.11
C TYR A 81 -4.93 11.62 18.61
N SER A 82 -5.17 10.49 19.31
CA SER A 82 -6.52 10.07 19.74
C SER A 82 -7.06 10.70 21.02
N GLU A 83 -6.24 11.34 21.87
CA GLU A 83 -6.71 11.76 23.19
C GLU A 83 -7.61 13.03 23.20
N ASP A 84 -7.53 13.93 22.21
CA ASP A 84 -8.26 15.21 22.26
C ASP A 84 -8.92 15.70 20.95
N GLU A 85 -8.64 15.10 19.77
CA GLU A 85 -9.08 15.66 18.47
C GLU A 85 -9.84 14.69 17.53
N VAL A 86 -9.90 13.40 17.86
CA VAL A 86 -10.56 12.42 16.99
C VAL A 86 -11.99 12.17 17.45
N ASP A 87 -12.92 12.07 16.49
CA ASP A 87 -14.33 11.74 16.75
C ASP A 87 -14.39 10.47 17.64
N PRO A 88 -15.00 10.52 18.83
CA PRO A 88 -15.06 9.39 19.75
C PRO A 88 -15.83 8.17 19.19
N ASN A 89 -16.47 8.32 18.02
CA ASN A 89 -17.11 7.22 17.30
C ASN A 89 -16.17 6.48 16.34
N ILE A 90 -14.93 6.94 16.15
CA ILE A 90 -13.93 6.23 15.36
C ILE A 90 -13.23 5.25 16.28
N GLU A 91 -13.50 3.95 16.10
CA GLU A 91 -12.87 2.90 16.89
C GLU A 91 -11.57 2.42 16.25
N ASN A 92 -11.45 2.51 14.91
CA ASN A 92 -10.31 2.01 14.14
C ASN A 92 -9.91 2.97 13.02
N ILE A 93 -8.63 3.03 12.69
CA ILE A 93 -8.13 3.87 11.59
C ILE A 93 -8.67 3.49 10.20
N ASP A 94 -9.08 2.23 10.03
CA ASP A 94 -9.72 1.72 8.82
C ASP A 94 -11.11 2.37 8.58
N GLU A 95 -11.69 3.03 9.58
CA GLU A 95 -12.93 3.80 9.47
C GLU A 95 -12.69 5.24 8.99
N ILE A 96 -11.43 5.71 9.04
CA ILE A 96 -11.02 7.04 8.58
C ILE A 96 -10.62 7.01 7.11
N VAL A 97 -9.85 5.99 6.71
CA VAL A 97 -9.19 5.95 5.41
C VAL A 97 -9.03 4.50 4.93
N ASP A 98 -9.20 4.30 3.62
CA ASP A 98 -8.99 3.00 2.98
C ASP A 98 -7.53 2.54 3.12
N TYR A 99 -7.32 1.26 3.48
CA TYR A 99 -5.99 0.68 3.60
C TYR A 99 -5.12 0.87 2.34
N SER A 100 -5.71 0.71 1.14
CA SER A 100 -5.00 0.93 -0.13
C SER A 100 -4.47 2.35 -0.27
N PHE A 101 -5.19 3.34 0.25
CA PHE A 101 -4.72 4.72 0.27
C PHE A 101 -3.54 4.88 1.24
N LEU A 102 -3.56 4.24 2.41
CA LEU A 102 -2.43 4.24 3.34
C LEU A 102 -1.19 3.61 2.72
N VAL A 103 -1.34 2.50 1.99
CA VAL A 103 -0.22 1.87 1.27
C VAL A 103 0.40 2.81 0.25
N LYS A 104 -0.43 3.56 -0.48
CA LYS A 104 0.02 4.58 -1.43
C LYS A 104 0.82 5.68 -0.73
N VAL A 105 0.32 6.22 0.39
CA VAL A 105 1.05 7.24 1.18
C VAL A 105 2.37 6.69 1.70
N PHE A 106 2.37 5.45 2.19
CA PHE A 106 3.55 4.77 2.69
C PHE A 106 4.63 4.60 1.62
N TYR A 107 4.28 4.08 0.44
CA TYR A 107 5.24 3.94 -0.65
C TYR A 107 5.72 5.27 -1.22
N TRP A 108 4.85 6.27 -1.29
CA TRP A 108 5.28 7.63 -1.62
C TRP A 108 6.34 8.13 -0.62
N TYR A 109 6.09 7.97 0.69
CA TYR A 109 7.02 8.36 1.73
C TYR A 109 8.38 7.64 1.60
N LEU A 110 8.35 6.32 1.38
CA LEU A 110 9.57 5.53 1.17
C LEU A 110 10.36 5.98 -0.07
N ASN A 111 9.67 6.39 -1.13
CA ASN A 111 10.27 6.77 -2.42
C ASN A 111 10.68 8.23 -2.49
N ARG A 112 10.25 9.05 -1.53
CA ARG A 112 10.59 10.47 -1.46
C ARG A 112 12.10 10.70 -1.36
N LYS A 113 12.83 9.80 -0.68
CA LYS A 113 14.30 9.84 -0.59
C LYS A 113 14.92 8.83 -1.56
N PRO A 114 16.06 9.16 -2.19
CA PRO A 114 16.78 8.19 -3.00
C PRO A 114 17.12 6.94 -2.20
N ARG A 115 16.60 5.80 -2.65
CA ARG A 115 16.91 4.47 -2.14
C ARG A 115 17.02 3.50 -3.30
N GLU A 116 17.58 2.33 -3.03
CA GLU A 116 17.57 1.21 -3.99
C GLU A 116 16.57 0.17 -3.51
N PRO A 117 15.37 0.08 -4.13
CA PRO A 117 14.32 -0.86 -3.73
C PRO A 117 14.69 -2.33 -3.94
N SER A 118 14.10 -3.22 -3.13
CA SER A 118 14.41 -4.66 -3.17
C SER A 118 14.12 -5.31 -4.51
N ASN A 119 13.05 -4.87 -5.21
CA ASN A 119 12.65 -5.39 -6.52
C ASN A 119 13.71 -5.19 -7.61
N LEU A 120 14.62 -4.21 -7.47
CA LEU A 120 15.71 -4.00 -8.43
C LEU A 120 16.84 -5.03 -8.30
N ARG A 121 17.01 -5.62 -7.10
CA ARG A 121 18.04 -6.63 -6.81
C ARG A 121 17.47 -8.05 -6.72
N ARG A 122 16.15 -8.19 -6.80
CA ARG A 122 15.44 -9.45 -6.59
C ARG A 122 15.79 -10.47 -7.66
N ALA A 123 15.93 -11.73 -7.23
CA ALA A 123 16.10 -12.85 -8.15
C ALA A 123 14.83 -13.04 -9.02
N LYS A 124 15.01 -13.46 -10.27
CA LYS A 124 13.94 -13.54 -11.28
C LYS A 124 12.86 -14.59 -10.99
N ASP A 125 13.16 -15.52 -10.11
CA ASP A 125 12.32 -16.65 -9.72
C ASP A 125 11.37 -16.35 -8.55
N VAL A 126 11.53 -15.21 -7.88
CA VAL A 126 10.60 -14.77 -6.84
C VAL A 126 9.30 -14.28 -7.48
N GLU A 127 8.20 -14.96 -7.19
CA GLU A 127 6.87 -14.55 -7.65
C GLU A 127 6.41 -13.29 -6.90
N ILE A 128 5.98 -12.28 -7.66
CA ILE A 128 5.42 -11.03 -7.14
C ILE A 128 3.90 -11.01 -7.28
N PHE A 129 3.24 -10.11 -6.55
CA PHE A 129 1.80 -9.95 -6.50
C PHE A 129 1.20 -9.80 -7.90
N ALA A 130 1.74 -8.90 -8.74
CA ALA A 130 1.27 -8.70 -10.11
C ALA A 130 1.32 -10.00 -10.96
N GLN A 131 2.40 -10.78 -10.84
CA GLN A 131 2.56 -12.05 -11.55
C GLN A 131 1.56 -13.09 -11.04
N ARG A 132 1.34 -13.16 -9.73
CA ARG A 132 0.37 -14.06 -9.10
C ARG A 132 -1.05 -13.75 -9.56
N VAL A 133 -1.43 -12.47 -9.60
CA VAL A 133 -2.73 -12.00 -10.11
C VAL A 133 -2.89 -12.37 -11.59
N GLN A 134 -1.87 -12.11 -12.41
CA GLN A 134 -1.89 -12.46 -13.82
C GLN A 134 -2.05 -13.98 -14.03
N ARG A 135 -1.31 -14.80 -13.28
CA ARG A 135 -1.39 -16.26 -13.34
C ARG A 135 -2.77 -16.77 -12.95
N ARG A 136 -3.36 -16.25 -11.86
CA ARG A 136 -4.73 -16.58 -11.44
C ARG A 136 -5.74 -16.24 -12.52
N ARG A 137 -5.61 -15.07 -13.16
CA ARG A 137 -6.48 -14.65 -14.26
C ARG A 137 -6.35 -15.55 -15.49
N GLN A 138 -5.13 -15.96 -15.82
CA GLN A 138 -4.88 -16.93 -16.90
C GLN A 138 -5.56 -18.27 -16.62
N MET A 139 -5.36 -18.84 -15.43
CA MET A 139 -6.02 -20.10 -15.05
C MET A 139 -7.55 -19.98 -15.09
N PHE A 140 -8.11 -18.86 -14.63
CA PHE A 140 -9.55 -18.62 -14.68
C PHE A 140 -10.07 -18.58 -16.13
N ASN A 141 -9.40 -17.86 -17.01
CA ASN A 141 -9.76 -17.77 -18.43
C ASN A 141 -9.65 -19.14 -19.13
N GLU A 142 -8.61 -19.90 -18.84
CA GLU A 142 -8.45 -21.27 -19.34
C GLU A 142 -9.60 -22.16 -18.89
N ASN A 143 -9.94 -22.13 -17.59
CA ASN A 143 -11.06 -22.89 -17.04
C ASN A 143 -12.40 -22.51 -17.68
N LEU A 144 -12.65 -21.22 -17.94
CA LEU A 144 -13.83 -20.77 -18.69
C LEU A 144 -13.85 -21.27 -20.14
N TYR A 145 -12.69 -21.28 -20.81
CA TYR A 145 -12.55 -21.79 -22.16
C TYR A 145 -12.81 -23.31 -22.24
N PHE A 146 -12.32 -24.09 -21.26
CA PHE A 146 -12.58 -25.52 -21.17
C PHE A 146 -14.05 -25.82 -20.81
N ALA A 147 -14.65 -25.06 -19.90
CA ALA A 147 -16.07 -25.19 -19.55
C ALA A 147 -17.01 -24.90 -20.73
N SER A 148 -16.69 -23.87 -21.54
CA SER A 148 -17.49 -23.54 -22.74
C SER A 148 -17.35 -24.57 -23.87
N ARG A 149 -16.23 -25.30 -23.95
CA ARG A 149 -16.04 -26.43 -24.89
C ARG A 149 -16.62 -27.76 -24.41
N GLY A 150 -16.81 -27.95 -23.11
CA GLY A 150 -17.45 -29.14 -22.54
C GLY A 150 -18.98 -29.21 -22.75
N SER A 151 -19.62 -28.08 -23.09
CA SER A 151 -21.08 -27.98 -23.17
C SER A 151 -21.71 -28.34 -24.53
N THR A 152 -20.94 -28.86 -25.51
CA THR A 152 -21.46 -29.18 -26.86
C THR A 152 -21.47 -30.66 -27.25
N ARG A 153 -21.49 -31.60 -26.28
CA ARG A 153 -21.72 -33.02 -26.59
C ARG A 153 -22.69 -33.71 -25.62
N SER A 154 -23.97 -33.73 -26.00
CA SER A 154 -24.77 -34.97 -26.08
C SER A 154 -26.21 -34.66 -26.52
N ASN A 155 -26.46 -34.56 -27.83
CA ASN A 155 -27.76 -34.86 -28.42
C ASN A 155 -27.55 -36.02 -29.40
N THR A 156 -27.48 -37.24 -28.88
CA THR A 156 -27.69 -38.45 -29.68
C THR A 156 -29.20 -38.67 -29.81
N PRO A 157 -29.74 -38.74 -31.03
CA PRO A 157 -31.15 -39.10 -31.22
C PRO A 157 -31.31 -40.60 -30.97
N THR A 158 -32.20 -40.96 -30.06
CA THR A 158 -32.70 -42.32 -29.90
C THR A 158 -33.66 -42.64 -31.05
N ASN A 159 -33.34 -43.70 -31.80
CA ASN A 159 -34.22 -44.35 -32.78
C ASN A 159 -35.48 -44.92 -32.13
#